data_AF-A0A1H8MMX4-F1
#
_entry.id   AF-A0A1H8MMX4-F1
#
_cell.length_a   1.000
_cell.length_b   1.000
_cell.length_c   1.000
_cell.angle_alpha   90.00
_cell.angle_beta   90.00
_cell.angle_gamma   90.00
#
_symmetry.space_group_name_H-M   'P 1'
#
loop_
_entity.id
_entity.type
_entity.pdbx_description
1 polymer ?
#
loop_
_entity_poly.entity_id
_entity_poly.type
_entity_poly.pdbx_seq_one_letter_code
_entity_poly.pdbx_strand_id
1 'polypeptide(L)'
;MDDLDRCLPATAIETLEAIRLFLFVPGAAFVIAADEGMIEYAVRSHFPDLPLSSGPSTYARNYLEKLIQVPFRLPPLGYVETKIYLTLLVAGSSLDTGSPSFEALLDLGREALRRPWDGNGLSRGAIEERLGTVSPELENALILADQLALPLAEGAQGNPRQIKRFLNTLNLRLAIADARRIGEDVNPAVLAKLMLAERFKADFFEGLEAEAAVSGASKTVAALEAALRTDDEESEKAKKPAASKGGDKKEKSPDDDLLDSEWIRRWVLVAPALADEDLRPYLFVSRDRKALFTAGSNLALKEDWIEKLCGSTLGARAAAVEIAKLTPGEVEQIFDVVAARIRASTDLKIRPDGIEGLAELCKISPNLQTPTVRLLADLPTGQLGPWAATGWEKIFTSTEAKREFAKLKEGWAKLDENKPLQLAAGGRKRRGG
;
A
#
# COMPACT_ATOMS: atom_id res chain seq x y z
N MET A 1 -32.77 8.68 -5.88
CA MET A 1 -31.88 8.31 -6.99
C MET A 1 -30.50 8.19 -6.39
N ASP A 2 -30.05 6.97 -6.18
CA ASP A 2 -28.81 6.65 -5.49
C ASP A 2 -27.76 6.16 -6.50
N ASP A 3 -26.47 6.30 -6.17
CA ASP A 3 -25.34 5.89 -7.00
C ASP A 3 -25.32 6.49 -8.43
N LEU A 4 -25.84 7.71 -8.63
CA LEU A 4 -25.87 8.36 -9.95
C LEU A 4 -24.45 8.56 -10.54
N ASP A 5 -23.47 8.72 -9.66
CA ASP A 5 -22.04 8.80 -9.97
C ASP A 5 -21.44 7.50 -10.54
N ARG A 6 -22.16 6.38 -10.50
CA ARG A 6 -21.75 5.11 -11.15
C ARG A 6 -22.22 4.99 -12.59
N CYS A 7 -23.11 5.87 -13.03
CA CYS A 7 -23.54 5.91 -14.42
C CYS A 7 -22.42 6.45 -15.33
N LEU A 8 -22.51 6.14 -16.62
CA LEU A 8 -21.67 6.81 -17.62
C LEU A 8 -21.94 8.32 -17.59
N PRO A 9 -20.92 9.17 -17.85
CA PRO A 9 -21.06 10.62 -17.83
C PRO A 9 -22.30 11.16 -18.55
N ALA A 10 -22.53 10.72 -19.79
CA ALA A 10 -23.68 11.16 -20.57
C ALA A 10 -25.01 10.81 -19.89
N THR A 11 -25.16 9.55 -19.46
CA THR A 11 -26.38 9.08 -18.78
C THR A 11 -26.63 9.82 -17.46
N ALA A 12 -25.59 10.11 -16.68
CA ALA A 12 -25.74 10.86 -15.43
C ALA A 12 -26.27 12.28 -15.71
N ILE A 13 -25.74 12.97 -16.72
CA ILE A 13 -26.18 14.33 -17.10
C ILE A 13 -27.58 14.32 -17.70
N GLU A 14 -27.88 13.44 -18.64
CA GLU A 14 -29.21 13.28 -19.23
C GLU A 14 -30.27 13.03 -18.15
N THR A 15 -29.92 12.21 -17.14
CA THR A 15 -30.80 11.94 -16.00
C THR A 15 -31.05 13.20 -15.16
N LEU A 16 -30.01 13.98 -14.86
CA LEU A 16 -30.15 15.25 -14.14
C LEU A 16 -30.97 16.29 -14.91
N GLU A 17 -30.77 16.36 -16.23
CA GLU A 17 -31.56 17.24 -17.11
C GLU A 17 -33.03 16.79 -17.17
N ALA A 18 -33.28 15.49 -17.23
CA ALA A 18 -34.63 14.94 -17.19
C ALA A 18 -35.33 15.30 -15.86
N ILE A 19 -34.65 15.13 -14.71
CA ILE A 19 -35.18 15.53 -13.39
C ILE A 19 -35.60 17.00 -13.40
N ARG A 20 -34.79 17.88 -14.00
CA ARG A 20 -35.06 19.31 -14.07
C ARG A 20 -36.41 19.62 -14.72
N LEU A 21 -36.82 18.85 -15.73
CA LEU A 21 -38.13 19.03 -16.40
C LEU A 21 -39.30 18.75 -15.45
N PHE A 22 -39.11 17.86 -14.47
CA PHE A 22 -40.14 17.47 -13.51
C PHE A 22 -40.13 18.29 -12.22
N LEU A 23 -39.11 19.13 -11.98
CA LEU A 23 -39.04 19.99 -10.78
C LEU A 23 -40.18 21.02 -10.68
N PHE A 24 -40.85 21.32 -11.80
CA PHE A 24 -42.00 22.23 -11.83
C PHE A 24 -43.35 21.53 -11.62
N VAL A 25 -43.38 20.20 -11.52
CA VAL A 25 -44.61 19.42 -11.32
C VAL A 25 -45.00 19.46 -9.84
N PRO A 26 -46.20 19.97 -9.48
CA PRO A 26 -46.66 19.99 -8.10
C PRO A 26 -46.69 18.57 -7.49
N GLY A 27 -46.15 18.43 -6.27
CA GLY A 27 -46.10 17.16 -5.54
C GLY A 27 -44.94 16.24 -5.91
N ALA A 28 -44.05 16.64 -6.83
CA ALA A 28 -42.83 15.90 -7.14
C ALA A 28 -41.65 16.38 -6.29
N ALA A 29 -40.89 15.44 -5.73
CA ALA A 29 -39.63 15.69 -5.03
C ALA A 29 -38.59 14.65 -5.43
N PHE A 30 -37.36 15.10 -5.66
CA PHE A 30 -36.24 14.23 -6.05
C PHE A 30 -35.16 14.29 -4.97
N VAL A 31 -34.77 13.14 -4.45
CA VAL A 31 -33.62 12.99 -3.55
C VAL A 31 -32.52 12.30 -4.34
N ILE A 32 -31.36 12.95 -4.42
CA ILE A 32 -30.19 12.46 -5.15
C ILE A 32 -29.08 12.20 -4.14
N ALA A 33 -28.49 11.01 -4.20
CA ALA A 33 -27.28 10.64 -3.48
C ALA A 33 -26.22 10.25 -4.53
N ALA A 34 -25.10 10.95 -4.52
CA ALA A 34 -24.00 10.76 -5.46
C ALA A 34 -22.71 11.41 -4.92
N ASP A 35 -21.56 10.94 -5.38
CA ASP A 35 -20.28 11.62 -5.20
C ASP A 35 -20.21 12.90 -6.05
N GLU A 36 -20.06 14.05 -5.40
CA GLU A 36 -20.02 15.36 -6.06
C GLU A 36 -18.88 15.46 -7.09
N GLY A 37 -17.71 14.91 -6.80
CA GLY A 37 -16.55 14.96 -7.68
C GLY A 37 -16.73 14.13 -8.96
N MET A 38 -17.38 12.97 -8.84
CA MET A 38 -17.73 12.14 -10.01
C MET A 38 -18.78 12.81 -10.90
N ILE A 39 -19.76 13.51 -10.32
CA ILE A 39 -20.70 14.28 -11.12
C ILE A 39 -20.02 15.50 -11.76
N GLU A 40 -19.11 16.18 -11.07
CA GLU A 40 -18.29 17.25 -11.68
C GLU A 40 -17.48 16.74 -12.89
N TYR A 41 -16.91 15.54 -12.78
CA TYR A 41 -16.24 14.86 -13.90
C TYR A 41 -17.21 14.57 -15.06
N ALA A 42 -18.43 14.12 -14.77
CA ALA A 42 -19.45 13.86 -15.77
C ALA A 42 -19.82 15.13 -16.56
N VAL A 43 -19.98 16.26 -15.86
CA VAL A 43 -20.26 17.57 -16.49
C VAL A 43 -19.12 17.99 -17.41
N ARG A 44 -17.86 17.87 -16.97
CA ARG A 44 -16.68 18.20 -17.79
C ARG A 44 -16.56 17.34 -19.03
N SER A 45 -16.91 16.06 -18.92
CA SER A 45 -16.87 15.12 -20.04
C SER A 45 -17.97 15.43 -21.06
N HIS A 46 -19.15 15.87 -20.60
CA HIS A 46 -20.28 16.23 -21.44
C HIS A 46 -20.09 17.57 -22.16
N PHE A 47 -19.36 18.51 -21.56
CA PHE A 47 -19.05 19.83 -22.13
C PHE A 47 -17.53 20.03 -22.22
N PRO A 48 -16.85 19.50 -23.27
CA PRO A 48 -15.39 19.53 -23.37
C PRO A 48 -14.81 20.94 -23.63
N ASP A 49 -15.57 21.83 -24.29
CA ASP A 49 -15.13 23.18 -24.66
C ASP A 49 -15.41 24.23 -23.56
N LEU A 50 -15.55 23.79 -22.30
CA LEU A 50 -15.82 24.70 -21.21
C LEU A 50 -14.66 25.67 -21.00
N PRO A 51 -14.91 27.00 -20.93
CA PRO A 51 -13.86 27.94 -20.60
C PRO A 51 -13.28 27.59 -19.22
N LEU A 52 -11.95 27.63 -19.11
CA LEU A 52 -11.26 27.57 -17.82
C LEU A 52 -11.81 28.70 -16.96
N SER A 53 -12.62 28.35 -15.97
CA SER A 53 -13.36 29.33 -15.15
C SER A 53 -12.39 30.38 -14.61
N SER A 54 -12.68 31.65 -14.87
CA SER A 54 -11.85 32.79 -14.43
C SER A 54 -12.21 33.25 -13.00
N GLY A 55 -12.92 32.41 -12.22
CA GLY A 55 -13.40 32.71 -10.88
C GLY A 55 -13.16 31.56 -9.88
N PRO A 56 -13.53 31.74 -8.60
CA PRO A 56 -13.23 30.78 -7.52
C PRO A 56 -14.03 29.46 -7.60
N SER A 57 -15.14 29.41 -8.36
CA SER A 57 -15.92 28.18 -8.58
C SER A 57 -15.74 27.64 -10.01
N THR A 58 -15.73 26.31 -10.15
CA THR A 58 -15.70 25.64 -11.45
C THR A 58 -17.07 25.76 -12.13
N TYR A 59 -17.11 25.76 -13.47
CA TYR A 59 -18.38 25.71 -14.20
C TYR A 59 -19.25 24.52 -13.77
N ALA A 60 -18.62 23.37 -13.50
CA ALA A 60 -19.30 22.16 -13.04
C ALA A 60 -20.07 22.37 -11.72
N ARG A 61 -19.50 23.10 -10.75
CA ARG A 61 -20.23 23.46 -9.53
C ARG A 61 -21.41 24.38 -9.81
N ASN A 62 -21.23 25.40 -10.63
CA ASN A 62 -22.32 26.31 -10.99
C ASN A 62 -23.44 25.59 -11.76
N TYR A 63 -23.10 24.52 -12.49
CA TYR A 63 -24.07 23.65 -13.14
C TYR A 63 -24.87 22.84 -12.11
N LEU A 64 -24.19 22.23 -11.14
CA LEU A 64 -24.82 21.48 -10.03
C LEU A 64 -25.72 22.36 -9.16
N GLU A 65 -25.28 23.57 -8.80
CA GLU A 65 -26.06 24.53 -8.00
C GLU A 65 -27.40 24.90 -8.65
N LYS A 66 -27.50 24.85 -9.99
CA LYS A 66 -28.75 25.13 -10.72
C LYS A 66 -29.73 23.97 -10.71
N LEU A 67 -29.24 22.75 -10.52
CA LEU A 67 -30.04 21.52 -10.56
C LEU A 67 -30.42 21.05 -9.16
N ILE A 68 -29.51 21.21 -8.20
CA ILE A 68 -29.69 20.80 -6.80
C ILE A 68 -30.10 22.02 -5.97
N GLN A 69 -31.38 22.07 -5.61
CA GLN A 69 -31.94 23.19 -4.82
C GLN A 69 -31.42 23.20 -3.37
N VAL A 70 -31.22 22.02 -2.78
CA VAL A 70 -30.79 21.86 -1.39
C VAL A 70 -29.64 20.86 -1.35
N PRO A 71 -28.38 21.31 -1.43
CA PRO A 71 -27.23 20.43 -1.27
C PRO A 71 -27.03 20.06 0.20
N PHE A 72 -26.92 18.77 0.49
CA PHE A 72 -26.57 18.27 1.82
C PHE A 72 -25.33 17.39 1.70
N ARG A 73 -24.20 17.87 2.23
CA ARG A 73 -22.96 17.10 2.30
C ARG A 73 -22.94 16.31 3.61
N LEU A 74 -22.89 14.99 3.50
CA LEU A 74 -22.74 14.11 4.65
C LEU A 74 -21.42 14.43 5.38
N PRO A 75 -21.45 14.81 6.66
CA PRO A 75 -20.23 15.04 7.41
C PRO A 75 -19.46 13.72 7.62
N PRO A 76 -18.12 13.76 7.65
CA PRO A 76 -17.32 12.60 8.02
C PRO A 76 -17.62 12.20 9.48
N LEU A 77 -17.48 10.91 9.80
CA LEU A 77 -17.61 10.46 11.19
C LEU A 77 -16.49 11.06 12.05
N GLY A 78 -16.85 11.64 13.18
CA GLY A 78 -15.91 12.04 14.22
C GLY A 78 -15.46 10.84 15.06
N TYR A 79 -14.69 11.12 16.11
CA TYR A 79 -14.19 10.10 17.02
C TYR A 79 -15.32 9.33 17.71
N VAL A 80 -16.31 10.04 18.27
CA VAL A 80 -17.41 9.43 19.03
C VAL A 80 -18.28 8.57 18.13
N GLU A 81 -18.61 9.06 16.93
CA GLU A 81 -19.39 8.31 15.95
C GLU A 81 -18.63 7.09 15.44
N THR A 82 -17.31 7.23 15.21
CA THR A 82 -16.44 6.11 14.82
C THR A 82 -16.38 5.05 15.91
N LYS A 83 -16.24 5.45 17.18
CA LYS A 83 -16.25 4.53 18.32
C LYS A 83 -17.57 3.76 18.39
N ILE A 84 -18.70 4.45 18.33
CA ILE A 84 -20.03 3.82 18.35
C ILE A 84 -20.16 2.83 17.18
N TYR A 85 -19.79 3.25 15.97
CA TYR A 85 -19.88 2.42 14.78
C TYR A 85 -18.98 1.17 14.87
N LEU A 86 -17.76 1.30 15.38
CA LEU A 86 -16.84 0.19 15.62
C LEU A 86 -17.40 -0.79 16.65
N THR A 87 -17.85 -0.30 17.81
CA THR A 87 -18.43 -1.15 18.86
C THR A 87 -19.60 -1.96 18.31
N LEU A 88 -20.52 -1.33 17.58
CA LEU A 88 -21.68 -2.01 17.01
C LEU A 88 -21.29 -3.03 15.92
N LEU A 89 -20.31 -2.72 15.06
CA LEU A 89 -19.82 -3.65 14.04
C LEU A 89 -19.16 -4.89 14.64
N VAL A 90 -18.30 -4.70 15.65
CA VAL A 90 -17.60 -5.81 16.30
C VAL A 90 -18.58 -6.64 17.13
N ALA A 91 -19.44 -5.99 17.93
CA ALA A 91 -20.49 -6.67 18.68
C ALA A 91 -21.43 -7.45 17.77
N GLY A 92 -21.86 -6.88 16.65
CA GLY A 92 -22.73 -7.55 15.67
C GLY A 92 -22.07 -8.68 14.88
N SER A 93 -20.74 -8.85 14.99
CA SER A 93 -20.04 -10.02 14.44
C SER A 93 -20.03 -11.23 15.39
N SER A 94 -20.19 -10.98 16.70
CA SER A 94 -20.15 -12.01 17.76
C SER A 94 -21.51 -12.30 18.36
N LEU A 95 -22.42 -11.33 18.35
CA LEU A 95 -23.78 -11.43 18.88
C LEU A 95 -24.79 -11.68 17.76
N ASP A 96 -25.91 -12.34 18.10
CA ASP A 96 -27.04 -12.44 17.18
C ASP A 96 -27.68 -11.06 16.98
N THR A 97 -27.60 -10.54 15.76
CA THR A 97 -28.14 -9.22 15.40
C THR A 97 -29.67 -9.13 15.53
N GLY A 98 -30.38 -10.26 15.58
CA GLY A 98 -31.82 -10.30 15.81
C GLY A 98 -32.22 -10.37 17.30
N SER A 99 -31.26 -10.41 18.22
CA SER A 99 -31.53 -10.55 19.64
C SER A 99 -32.06 -9.25 20.27
N PRO A 100 -32.95 -9.31 21.28
CA PRO A 100 -33.43 -8.11 21.99
C PRO A 100 -32.30 -7.30 22.65
N SER A 101 -31.21 -7.95 23.05
CA SER A 101 -30.03 -7.30 23.61
C SER A 101 -29.28 -6.48 22.56
N PHE A 102 -29.16 -6.99 21.33
CA PHE A 102 -28.51 -6.23 20.25
C PHE A 102 -29.36 -5.04 19.80
N GLU A 103 -30.69 -5.20 19.70
CA GLU A 103 -31.59 -4.08 19.41
C GLU A 103 -31.53 -2.99 20.49
N ALA A 104 -31.48 -3.37 21.77
CA ALA A 104 -31.28 -2.41 22.86
C ALA A 104 -29.91 -1.69 22.79
N LEU A 105 -28.85 -2.40 22.35
CA LEU A 105 -27.53 -1.79 22.11
C LEU A 105 -27.58 -0.81 20.92
N LEU A 106 -28.30 -1.14 19.84
CA LEU A 106 -28.50 -0.24 18.70
C LEU A 106 -29.24 1.03 19.11
N ASP A 107 -30.26 0.91 19.95
CA ASP A 107 -31.01 2.06 20.44
C ASP A 107 -30.16 2.96 21.34
N LEU A 108 -29.33 2.40 22.23
CA LEU A 108 -28.33 3.17 22.98
C LEU A 108 -27.34 3.89 22.06
N GLY A 109 -26.86 3.22 21.02
CA GLY A 109 -25.98 3.82 20.02
C GLY A 109 -26.66 4.99 19.31
N ARG A 110 -27.94 4.84 18.91
CA ARG A 110 -28.74 5.91 18.29
C ARG A 110 -28.97 7.08 19.24
N GLU A 111 -29.21 6.82 20.52
CA GLU A 111 -29.35 7.85 21.55
C GLU A 111 -28.04 8.63 21.73
N ALA A 112 -26.90 7.94 21.82
CA ALA A 112 -25.59 8.56 21.93
C ALA A 112 -25.25 9.42 20.68
N LEU A 113 -25.65 8.98 19.49
CA LEU A 113 -25.47 9.73 18.24
C LEU A 113 -26.31 11.01 18.14
N ARG A 114 -27.34 11.20 18.98
CA ARG A 114 -28.10 12.47 19.01
C ARG A 114 -27.30 13.60 19.63
N ARG A 115 -26.33 13.29 20.50
CA ARG A 115 -25.49 14.26 21.23
C ARG A 115 -24.04 13.77 21.30
N PRO A 116 -23.33 13.69 20.16
CA PRO A 116 -21.96 13.18 20.13
C PRO A 116 -20.97 14.06 20.92
N TRP A 117 -21.30 15.33 21.16
CA TRP A 117 -20.48 16.26 21.97
C TRP A 117 -20.52 16.00 23.48
N ASP A 118 -21.43 15.15 23.97
CA ASP A 118 -21.45 14.74 25.39
C ASP A 118 -20.29 13.75 25.70
N GLY A 119 -19.51 13.35 24.68
CA GLY A 119 -18.19 12.74 24.80
C GLY A 119 -18.16 11.28 25.25
N ASN A 120 -19.23 10.78 25.88
CA ASN A 120 -19.23 9.45 26.50
C ASN A 120 -19.41 8.29 25.51
N GLY A 121 -19.90 8.55 24.30
CA GLY A 121 -20.17 7.50 23.30
C GLY A 121 -20.95 6.31 23.87
N LEU A 122 -20.64 5.10 23.39
CA LEU A 122 -21.03 3.86 24.06
C LEU A 122 -19.98 3.52 25.13
N SER A 123 -20.33 3.74 26.40
CA SER A 123 -19.49 3.39 27.54
C SER A 123 -19.98 2.09 28.19
N ARG A 124 -19.07 1.40 28.88
CA ARG A 124 -19.40 0.19 29.65
C ARG A 124 -20.54 0.45 30.65
N GLY A 125 -20.47 1.57 31.38
CA GLY A 125 -21.50 1.92 32.37
C GLY A 125 -22.89 2.14 31.75
N ALA A 126 -22.97 2.81 30.59
CA ALA A 126 -24.25 3.03 29.90
C ALA A 126 -24.86 1.72 29.38
N ILE A 127 -24.01 0.77 28.97
CA ILE A 127 -24.45 -0.56 28.54
C ILE A 127 -24.90 -1.37 29.75
N GLU A 128 -24.14 -1.39 30.85
CA GLU A 128 -24.50 -2.11 32.09
C GLU A 128 -25.84 -1.63 32.67
N GLU A 129 -26.10 -0.32 32.66
CA GLU A 129 -27.35 0.25 33.17
C GLU A 129 -28.59 -0.24 32.39
N ARG A 130 -28.45 -0.47 31.08
CA ARG A 130 -29.58 -0.80 30.20
C ARG A 130 -29.74 -2.28 29.92
N LEU A 131 -28.63 -2.99 29.76
CA LEU A 131 -28.56 -4.40 29.38
C LEU A 131 -28.23 -5.31 30.57
N GLY A 132 -27.83 -4.74 31.71
CA GLY A 132 -27.40 -5.48 32.88
C GLY A 132 -25.97 -5.97 32.73
N THR A 133 -25.78 -7.27 32.48
CA THR A 133 -24.43 -7.85 32.40
C THR A 133 -23.84 -7.65 31.00
N VAL A 134 -22.66 -7.04 30.93
CA VAL A 134 -21.87 -6.95 29.70
C VAL A 134 -21.26 -8.31 29.40
N SER A 135 -21.53 -8.85 28.22
CA SER A 135 -20.93 -10.12 27.81
C SER A 135 -19.44 -9.95 27.49
N PRO A 136 -18.61 -11.01 27.63
CA PRO A 136 -17.18 -10.94 27.31
C PRO A 136 -16.91 -10.45 25.87
N GLU A 137 -17.79 -10.81 24.93
CA GLU A 137 -17.69 -10.39 23.53
C GLU A 137 -17.90 -8.89 23.36
N LEU A 138 -18.85 -8.31 24.11
CA LEU A 138 -19.11 -6.88 24.10
C LEU A 138 -18.01 -6.09 24.82
N GLU A 139 -17.45 -6.63 25.90
CA GLU A 139 -16.29 -6.03 26.57
C GLU A 139 -15.09 -5.97 25.59
N ASN A 140 -14.83 -7.06 24.87
CA ASN A 140 -13.79 -7.09 23.84
C ASN A 140 -14.06 -6.07 22.72
N ALA A 141 -15.33 -5.92 22.30
CA ALA A 141 -15.72 -4.92 21.30
C ALA A 141 -15.48 -3.48 21.78
N LEU A 142 -15.73 -3.19 23.06
CA LEU A 142 -15.45 -1.88 23.67
C LEU A 142 -13.95 -1.60 23.71
N ILE A 143 -13.15 -2.57 24.17
CA ILE A 143 -11.68 -2.44 24.26
C ILE A 143 -11.09 -2.17 22.86
N LEU A 144 -11.50 -2.95 21.85
CA LEU A 144 -11.04 -2.76 20.48
C LEU A 144 -11.49 -1.41 19.92
N ALA A 145 -12.72 -1.00 20.17
CA ALA A 145 -13.22 0.30 19.72
C ALA A 145 -12.44 1.45 20.38
N ASP A 146 -12.13 1.38 21.67
CA ASP A 146 -11.35 2.39 22.38
C ASP A 146 -9.92 2.52 21.83
N GLN A 147 -9.28 1.40 21.52
CA GLN A 147 -7.92 1.41 20.96
C GLN A 147 -7.87 1.92 19.52
N LEU A 148 -8.89 1.62 18.71
CA LEU A 148 -8.84 1.84 17.25
C LEU A 148 -9.63 3.06 16.78
N ALA A 149 -10.59 3.57 17.55
CA ALA A 149 -11.50 4.62 17.08
C ALA A 149 -10.79 5.90 16.68
N LEU A 150 -9.84 6.40 17.48
CA LEU A 150 -9.15 7.65 17.17
C LEU A 150 -8.22 7.52 15.96
N PRO A 151 -7.30 6.53 15.90
CA PRO A 151 -6.44 6.35 14.72
C PRO A 151 -7.23 6.07 13.44
N LEU A 152 -8.36 5.34 13.54
CA LEU A 152 -9.23 5.08 12.39
C LEU A 152 -10.02 6.31 11.98
N ALA A 153 -10.55 7.10 12.91
CA ALA A 153 -11.29 8.33 12.58
C ALA A 153 -10.39 9.30 11.79
N GLU A 154 -9.15 9.49 12.24
CA GLU A 154 -8.17 10.35 11.58
C GLU A 154 -7.68 9.76 10.25
N GLY A 155 -7.21 8.50 10.26
CA GLY A 155 -6.65 7.86 9.08
C GLY A 155 -7.68 7.62 7.99
N ALA A 156 -8.88 7.15 8.35
CA ALA A 156 -9.97 6.92 7.39
C ALA A 156 -10.72 8.21 7.01
N GLN A 157 -10.35 9.35 7.58
CA GLN A 157 -11.03 10.64 7.40
C GLN A 157 -12.56 10.52 7.64
N GLY A 158 -12.94 9.74 8.63
CA GLY A 158 -14.34 9.48 8.99
C GLY A 158 -15.17 8.70 7.95
N ASN A 159 -14.55 7.99 6.99
CA ASN A 159 -15.27 7.19 5.99
C ASN A 159 -15.72 5.82 6.55
N PRO A 160 -17.03 5.54 6.70
CA PRO A 160 -17.53 4.29 7.29
C PRO A 160 -17.16 3.04 6.50
N ARG A 161 -17.05 3.14 5.16
CA ARG A 161 -16.65 2.03 4.29
C ARG A 161 -15.18 1.68 4.50
N GLN A 162 -14.32 2.69 4.65
CA GLN A 162 -12.90 2.46 4.92
C GLN A 162 -12.69 1.83 6.30
N ILE A 163 -13.49 2.20 7.30
CA ILE A 163 -13.52 1.58 8.64
C ILE A 163 -13.96 0.10 8.55
N LYS A 164 -15.09 -0.19 7.91
CA LYS A 164 -15.55 -1.59 7.71
C LYS A 164 -14.53 -2.43 6.95
N ARG A 165 -13.91 -1.87 5.92
CA ARG A 165 -12.84 -2.54 5.16
C ARG A 165 -11.62 -2.84 6.03
N PHE A 166 -11.27 -1.95 6.96
CA PHE A 166 -10.20 -2.19 7.93
C PHE A 166 -10.51 -3.42 8.78
N LEU A 167 -11.67 -3.42 9.45
CA LEU A 167 -12.09 -4.53 10.31
C LEU A 167 -12.17 -5.85 9.56
N ASN A 168 -12.76 -5.86 8.36
CA ASN A 168 -12.80 -7.07 7.53
C ASN A 168 -11.39 -7.57 7.18
N THR A 169 -10.45 -6.67 6.92
CA THR A 169 -9.06 -7.04 6.63
C THR A 169 -8.38 -7.60 7.88
N LEU A 170 -8.64 -7.03 9.05
CA LEU A 170 -8.11 -7.50 10.33
C LEU A 170 -8.62 -8.91 10.62
N ASN A 171 -9.94 -9.12 10.53
CA ASN A 171 -10.56 -10.43 10.76
C ASN A 171 -10.06 -11.49 9.77
N LEU A 172 -9.89 -11.12 8.49
CA LEU A 172 -9.31 -12.02 7.49
C LEU A 172 -7.87 -12.42 7.86
N ARG A 173 -7.06 -11.48 8.33
CA ARG A 173 -5.68 -11.74 8.74
C ARG A 173 -5.60 -12.64 9.97
N LEU A 174 -6.45 -12.40 10.96
CA LEU A 174 -6.55 -13.28 12.13
C LEU A 174 -6.97 -14.70 11.73
N ALA A 175 -7.98 -14.84 10.86
CA ALA A 175 -8.39 -16.14 10.35
C ALA A 175 -7.27 -16.86 9.55
N ILE A 176 -6.44 -16.12 8.81
CA ILE A 176 -5.26 -16.67 8.13
C ILE A 176 -4.21 -17.15 9.16
N ALA A 177 -3.98 -16.37 10.23
CA ALA A 177 -3.06 -16.74 11.30
C ALA A 177 -3.51 -18.04 12.00
N ASP A 178 -4.79 -18.14 12.33
CA ASP A 178 -5.39 -19.34 12.93
C ASP A 178 -5.29 -20.55 12.00
N ALA A 179 -5.62 -20.38 10.72
CA ALA A 179 -5.52 -21.45 9.73
C ALA A 179 -4.08 -21.96 9.54
N ARG A 180 -3.08 -21.09 9.76
CA ARG A 180 -1.66 -21.43 9.72
C ARG A 180 -1.09 -21.89 11.06
N ARG A 181 -1.91 -21.97 12.13
CA ARG A 181 -1.50 -22.35 13.49
C ARG A 181 -0.46 -21.41 14.11
N ILE A 182 -0.50 -20.14 13.74
CA ILE A 182 0.31 -19.06 14.33
C ILE A 182 -0.58 -18.01 15.03
N GLY A 183 -1.87 -18.32 15.23
CA GLY A 183 -2.82 -17.40 15.86
C GLY A 183 -2.43 -17.02 17.30
N GLU A 184 -1.82 -17.95 18.05
CA GLU A 184 -1.32 -17.70 19.40
C GLU A 184 -0.14 -16.70 19.43
N ASP A 185 0.61 -16.60 18.33
CA ASP A 185 1.72 -15.66 18.18
C ASP A 185 1.27 -14.27 17.69
N VAL A 186 -0.02 -14.10 17.36
CA VAL A 186 -0.56 -12.88 16.75
C VAL A 186 -1.59 -12.23 17.68
N ASN A 187 -1.16 -11.19 18.38
CA ASN A 187 -2.06 -10.34 19.17
C ASN A 187 -2.90 -9.42 18.25
N PRO A 188 -4.25 -9.47 18.30
CA PRO A 188 -5.12 -8.63 17.49
C PRO A 188 -4.85 -7.12 17.61
N ALA A 189 -4.50 -6.64 18.79
CA ALA A 189 -4.24 -5.21 19.03
C ALA A 189 -2.92 -4.76 18.38
N VAL A 190 -1.86 -5.58 18.48
CA VAL A 190 -0.57 -5.34 17.80
C VAL A 190 -0.78 -5.35 16.28
N LEU A 191 -1.50 -6.35 15.76
CA LEU A 191 -1.81 -6.47 14.34
C LEU A 191 -2.57 -5.24 13.83
N ALA A 192 -3.59 -4.80 14.57
CA ALA A 192 -4.37 -3.62 14.21
C ALA A 192 -3.51 -2.34 14.23
N LYS A 193 -2.64 -2.15 15.23
CA LYS A 193 -1.69 -1.03 15.30
C LYS A 193 -0.77 -1.02 14.07
N LEU A 194 -0.20 -2.15 13.69
CA LEU A 194 0.64 -2.28 12.49
C LEU A 194 -0.15 -2.02 11.20
N MET A 195 -1.38 -2.51 11.10
CA MET A 195 -2.26 -2.27 9.95
C MET A 195 -2.61 -0.80 9.75
N LEU A 196 -2.71 -0.02 10.83
CA LEU A 196 -2.90 1.43 10.75
C LEU A 196 -1.70 2.11 10.08
N ALA A 197 -0.48 1.74 10.49
CA ALA A 197 0.75 2.24 9.87
C ALA A 197 0.85 1.83 8.40
N GLU A 198 0.62 0.54 8.08
CA GLU A 198 0.63 0.03 6.69
C GLU A 198 -0.28 0.84 5.77
N ARG A 199 -1.47 1.24 6.25
CA ARG A 199 -2.48 1.87 5.42
C ARG A 199 -2.31 3.39 5.30
N PHE A 200 -1.93 4.06 6.38
CA PHE A 200 -1.96 5.52 6.45
C PHE A 200 -0.57 6.16 6.35
N LYS A 201 0.50 5.38 6.58
CA LYS A 201 1.90 5.81 6.45
C LYS A 201 2.76 4.69 5.87
N ALA A 202 2.55 4.41 4.58
CA ALA A 202 3.24 3.34 3.86
C ALA A 202 4.78 3.45 3.97
N ASP A 203 5.35 4.63 3.74
CA ASP A 203 6.81 4.83 3.79
C ASP A 203 7.40 4.51 5.17
N PHE A 204 6.70 4.90 6.24
CA PHE A 204 7.10 4.58 7.61
C PHE A 204 7.00 3.07 7.89
N PHE A 205 5.92 2.44 7.43
CA PHE A 205 5.71 1.01 7.59
C PHE A 205 6.76 0.18 6.81
N GLU A 206 7.19 0.62 5.63
CA GLU A 206 8.25 -0.05 4.86
C GLU A 206 9.60 -0.03 5.59
N GLY A 207 9.93 1.08 6.25
CA GLY A 207 11.11 1.17 7.12
C GLY A 207 11.00 0.19 8.30
N LEU A 208 9.86 0.18 8.98
CA LEU A 208 9.58 -0.76 10.07
C LEU A 208 9.67 -2.22 9.63
N GLU A 209 9.11 -2.55 8.46
CA GLU A 209 9.16 -3.88 7.86
C GLU A 209 10.61 -4.32 7.58
N ALA A 210 11.45 -3.42 7.07
CA ALA A 210 12.86 -3.69 6.78
C ALA A 210 13.66 -3.97 8.07
N GLU A 211 13.45 -3.20 9.13
CA GLU A 211 14.14 -3.41 10.41
C GLU A 211 13.70 -4.70 11.09
N ALA A 212 12.39 -4.92 11.19
CA ALA A 212 11.81 -6.10 11.84
C ALA A 212 12.18 -7.40 11.11
N ALA A 213 12.41 -7.36 9.79
CA ALA A 213 12.90 -8.52 9.05
C ALA A 213 14.30 -8.98 9.50
N VAL A 214 15.13 -8.08 10.02
CA VAL A 214 16.50 -8.38 10.45
C VAL A 214 16.55 -8.76 11.93
N SER A 215 15.89 -7.98 12.80
CA SER A 215 16.00 -8.13 14.26
C SER A 215 14.76 -8.66 14.97
N GLY A 216 13.63 -8.84 14.28
CA GLY A 216 12.34 -9.15 14.91
C GLY A 216 11.63 -7.94 15.51
N ALA A 217 12.38 -7.00 16.09
CA ALA A 217 11.89 -5.72 16.60
C ALA A 217 12.34 -4.53 15.72
N SER A 218 11.63 -3.40 15.78
CA SER A 218 12.00 -2.13 15.13
C SER A 218 12.70 -1.20 16.12
N LYS A 219 13.89 -0.74 15.75
CA LYS A 219 14.67 0.22 16.55
C LYS A 219 14.05 1.60 16.47
N THR A 220 13.52 1.99 15.31
CA THR A 220 12.81 3.26 15.13
C THR A 220 11.61 3.35 16.06
N VAL A 221 10.78 2.31 16.13
CA VAL A 221 9.61 2.33 17.02
C VAL A 221 10.02 2.38 18.49
N ALA A 222 11.04 1.62 18.88
CA ALA A 222 11.56 1.67 20.25
C ALA A 222 12.11 3.07 20.62
N ALA A 223 12.79 3.74 19.69
CA ALA A 223 13.28 5.11 19.89
C ALA A 223 12.13 6.12 20.00
N LEU A 224 11.10 6.00 19.14
CA LEU A 224 9.92 6.87 19.18
C LEU A 224 9.09 6.68 20.45
N GLU A 225 8.86 5.43 20.87
CA GLU A 225 8.16 5.11 22.12
C GLU A 225 8.93 5.63 23.34
N ALA A 226 10.27 5.52 23.34
CA ALA A 226 11.11 6.07 24.41
C ALA A 226 11.06 7.60 24.46
N ALA A 227 11.14 8.29 23.31
CA ALA A 227 11.13 9.74 23.23
C ALA A 227 9.81 10.35 23.73
N LEU A 228 8.67 9.77 23.35
CA LEU A 228 7.36 10.26 23.76
C LEU A 228 7.04 9.94 25.23
N ARG A 229 7.55 8.81 25.74
CA ARG A 229 7.43 8.48 27.16
C ARG A 229 8.25 9.43 28.05
N THR A 230 9.39 9.92 27.57
CA THR A 230 10.16 10.96 28.29
C THR A 230 9.48 12.33 28.27
N ASP A 231 8.78 12.69 27.18
CA ASP A 231 8.00 13.93 27.09
C ASP A 231 6.81 13.94 28.07
N ASP A 232 6.13 12.81 28.27
CA ASP A 232 5.04 12.69 29.25
C ASP A 232 5.56 12.84 30.70
N GLU A 233 6.71 12.23 31.03
CA GLU A 233 7.34 12.35 32.36
C GLU A 233 7.93 13.75 32.63
N GLU A 234 8.40 14.46 31.61
CA GLU A 234 8.83 15.86 31.73
C GLU A 234 7.63 16.83 31.79
N SER A 235 6.54 16.57 31.07
CA SER A 235 5.32 17.40 31.11
C SER A 235 4.62 17.35 32.47
N GLU A 236 4.66 16.21 33.19
CA GLU A 236 4.18 16.11 34.57
C GLU A 236 5.07 16.88 35.56
N LYS A 237 6.39 16.97 35.30
CA LYS A 237 7.35 17.70 36.15
C LYS A 237 7.45 19.19 35.83
N ALA A 238 7.00 19.65 34.66
CA ALA A 238 7.12 21.02 34.18
C ALA A 238 6.05 22.01 34.70
N LYS A 239 5.31 21.71 35.78
CA LYS A 239 4.42 22.66 36.48
C LYS A 239 5.15 23.67 37.41
N LYS A 240 6.36 24.13 37.06
CA LYS A 240 6.99 25.32 37.67
C LYS A 240 7.76 26.13 36.62
N PRO A 241 7.64 27.48 36.61
CA PRO A 241 8.29 28.30 35.60
C PRO A 241 9.74 28.57 36.01
N ALA A 242 10.68 28.28 35.11
CA ALA A 242 12.02 28.86 35.18
C ALA A 242 12.57 29.08 33.77
N ALA A 243 13.31 30.17 33.64
CA ALA A 243 13.55 30.89 32.40
C ALA A 243 14.59 30.24 31.49
N SER A 244 14.43 30.55 30.21
CA SER A 244 15.31 30.26 29.07
C SER A 244 16.79 30.56 29.32
N LYS A 245 17.68 29.70 28.82
CA LYS A 245 18.85 30.11 28.01
C LYS A 245 19.56 28.91 27.38
N GLY A 246 19.88 29.04 26.08
CA GLY A 246 20.98 28.32 25.44
C GLY A 246 20.55 27.23 24.46
N GLY A 247 20.07 27.62 23.27
CA GLY A 247 19.83 26.68 22.17
C GLY A 247 21.15 26.32 21.49
N ASP A 248 21.64 25.11 21.75
CA ASP A 248 22.57 24.42 20.87
C ASP A 248 21.74 23.67 19.82
N LYS A 249 21.97 23.95 18.54
CA LYS A 249 21.29 23.27 17.44
C LYS A 249 21.81 21.82 17.38
N LYS A 250 21.09 20.89 18.01
CA LYS A 250 21.23 19.46 17.68
C LYS A 250 20.89 19.28 16.20
N GLU A 251 21.80 18.65 15.47
CA GLU A 251 21.55 18.17 14.11
C GLU A 251 20.33 17.24 14.14
N LYS A 252 19.32 17.55 13.32
CA LYS A 252 18.07 16.78 13.22
C LYS A 252 18.39 15.35 12.80
N SER A 253 18.07 14.40 13.66
CA SER A 253 18.08 12.99 13.29
C SER A 253 16.88 12.68 12.37
N PRO A 254 16.93 11.64 11.52
CA PRO A 254 15.78 11.20 10.73
C PRO A 254 14.54 10.89 11.60
N ASP A 255 14.76 10.52 12.86
CA ASP A 255 13.72 10.25 13.85
C ASP A 255 13.00 11.54 14.30
N ASP A 256 13.69 12.69 14.31
CA ASP A 256 13.10 14.00 14.63
C ASP A 256 12.10 14.44 13.55
N ASP A 257 12.38 14.16 12.27
CA ASP A 257 11.47 14.48 11.16
C ASP A 257 10.24 13.55 11.15
N LEU A 258 10.33 12.34 11.70
CA LEU A 258 9.18 11.45 11.91
C LEU A 258 8.32 11.92 13.09
N LEU A 259 8.94 12.41 14.15
CA LEU A 259 8.25 13.04 15.28
C LEU A 259 7.56 14.35 14.88
N ASP A 260 7.98 15.03 13.81
CA ASP A 260 7.25 16.20 13.30
C ASP A 260 5.84 15.84 12.76
N SER A 261 5.55 14.56 12.53
CA SER A 261 4.20 14.12 12.15
C SER A 261 3.30 13.87 13.36
N GLU A 262 2.31 14.76 13.54
CA GLU A 262 1.24 14.62 14.55
C GLU A 262 0.55 13.25 14.54
N TRP A 263 0.35 12.67 13.35
CA TRP A 263 -0.26 11.34 13.21
C TRP A 263 0.65 10.24 13.78
N ILE A 264 1.97 10.30 13.51
CA ILE A 264 2.93 9.30 14.00
C ILE A 264 3.02 9.38 15.52
N ARG A 265 3.10 10.58 16.09
CA ARG A 265 3.07 10.77 17.56
C ARG A 265 1.85 10.10 18.20
N ARG A 266 0.66 10.38 17.66
CA ARG A 266 -0.59 9.78 18.15
C ARG A 266 -0.60 8.27 17.97
N TRP A 267 -0.12 7.77 16.83
CA TRP A 267 -0.03 6.33 16.57
C TRP A 267 0.91 5.62 17.55
N VAL A 268 2.05 6.22 17.90
CA VAL A 268 2.98 5.65 18.89
C VAL A 268 2.31 5.52 20.27
N LEU A 269 1.52 6.52 20.67
CA LEU A 269 0.77 6.54 21.94
C LEU A 269 -0.37 5.50 22.02
N VAL A 270 -0.78 4.91 20.89
CA VAL A 270 -1.80 3.85 20.88
C VAL A 270 -1.20 2.58 21.49
N ALA A 271 -1.82 2.06 22.55
CA ALA A 271 -1.46 0.76 23.12
C ALA A 271 -1.83 -0.39 22.15
N PRO A 272 -1.08 -1.51 22.12
CA PRO A 272 0.11 -1.83 22.92
C PRO A 272 1.41 -1.20 22.39
N ALA A 273 2.44 -1.15 23.26
CA ALA A 273 3.80 -0.80 22.86
C ALA A 273 4.39 -1.92 21.98
N LEU A 274 5.22 -1.55 21.00
CA LEU A 274 5.78 -2.47 20.02
C LEU A 274 7.28 -2.71 20.21
N ALA A 275 7.95 -1.96 21.10
CA ALA A 275 9.41 -2.03 21.29
C ALA A 275 9.93 -3.43 21.61
N ASP A 276 9.21 -4.18 22.46
CA ASP A 276 9.64 -5.50 22.96
C ASP A 276 8.98 -6.67 22.21
N GLU A 277 8.12 -6.41 21.21
CA GLU A 277 7.37 -7.45 20.53
C GLU A 277 8.03 -7.94 19.24
N ASP A 278 7.96 -9.25 19.00
CA ASP A 278 8.42 -9.85 17.75
C ASP A 278 7.40 -9.60 16.64
N LEU A 279 7.76 -8.72 15.69
CA LEU A 279 6.85 -8.27 14.64
C LEU A 279 6.77 -9.26 13.46
N ARG A 280 7.61 -10.30 13.42
CA ARG A 280 7.69 -11.24 12.28
C ARG A 280 6.38 -12.00 11.99
N PRO A 281 5.65 -12.56 12.99
CA PRO A 281 4.37 -13.23 12.75
C PRO A 281 3.34 -12.30 12.10
N TYR A 282 3.30 -11.04 12.53
CA TYR A 282 2.42 -10.01 12.01
C TYR A 282 2.76 -9.62 10.57
N LEU A 283 4.04 -9.43 10.27
CA LEU A 283 4.52 -9.13 8.92
C LEU A 283 4.26 -10.27 7.96
N PHE A 284 4.40 -11.52 8.41
CA PHE A 284 4.11 -12.71 7.61
C PHE A 284 2.64 -12.76 7.17
N VAL A 285 1.70 -12.58 8.11
CA VAL A 285 0.26 -12.53 7.81
C VAL A 285 -0.10 -11.31 6.93
N SER A 286 0.63 -10.21 7.09
CA SER A 286 0.43 -8.99 6.29
C SER A 286 0.95 -9.12 4.86
N ARG A 287 2.07 -9.83 4.65
CA ARG A 287 2.72 -10.04 3.34
C ARG A 287 1.91 -10.91 2.39
N ASP A 288 1.14 -11.88 2.90
CA ASP A 288 0.26 -12.69 2.05
C ASP A 288 -0.70 -11.81 1.23
N ARG A 289 -1.14 -10.66 1.76
CA ARG A 289 -1.95 -9.70 1.01
C ARG A 289 -1.16 -9.01 -0.10
N LYS A 290 0.07 -8.55 0.16
CA LYS A 290 0.94 -7.98 -0.88
C LYS A 290 1.20 -9.04 -1.97
N ALA A 291 1.41 -10.31 -1.63
CA ALA A 291 1.55 -11.37 -2.62
C ALA A 291 0.25 -11.61 -3.42
N LEU A 292 -0.90 -11.66 -2.75
CA LEU A 292 -2.20 -11.96 -3.38
C LEU A 292 -2.76 -10.82 -4.24
N PHE A 293 -2.59 -9.55 -3.85
CA PHE A 293 -3.12 -8.40 -4.58
C PHE A 293 -2.12 -7.80 -5.59
N THR A 294 -0.82 -7.81 -5.28
CA THR A 294 0.21 -7.28 -6.20
C THR A 294 0.47 -8.24 -7.37
N ALA A 295 0.21 -9.55 -7.20
CA ALA A 295 0.29 -10.51 -8.29
C ALA A 295 -0.80 -10.30 -9.36
N GLY A 296 -1.94 -9.68 -9.03
CA GLY A 296 -3.04 -9.51 -9.99
C GLY A 296 -2.94 -8.26 -10.87
N SER A 297 -2.55 -7.11 -10.29
CA SER A 297 -2.52 -5.83 -11.02
C SER A 297 -1.16 -5.51 -11.65
N ASN A 298 -0.07 -5.95 -11.03
CA ASN A 298 1.27 -5.66 -11.50
C ASN A 298 1.75 -6.69 -12.54
N LEU A 299 1.24 -7.93 -12.50
CA LEU A 299 1.63 -8.97 -13.47
C LEU A 299 1.07 -8.68 -14.86
N ALA A 300 -0.16 -8.18 -15.00
CA ALA A 300 -0.75 -7.88 -16.31
C ALA A 300 -0.02 -6.73 -17.05
N LEU A 301 0.35 -5.66 -16.34
CA LEU A 301 1.17 -4.57 -16.90
C LEU A 301 2.63 -4.99 -17.16
N LYS A 302 3.17 -5.90 -16.33
CA LYS A 302 4.52 -6.45 -16.51
C LYS A 302 4.59 -7.50 -17.62
N GLU A 303 3.55 -8.29 -17.85
CA GLU A 303 3.49 -9.32 -18.90
C GLU A 303 3.65 -8.70 -20.30
N ASP A 304 2.96 -7.60 -20.60
CA ASP A 304 3.12 -6.86 -21.85
C ASP A 304 4.56 -6.36 -22.07
N TRP A 305 5.22 -5.89 -21.01
CA TRP A 305 6.61 -5.45 -21.08
C TRP A 305 7.58 -6.62 -21.19
N ILE A 306 7.33 -7.72 -20.49
CA ILE A 306 8.12 -8.94 -20.55
C ILE A 306 8.01 -9.56 -21.95
N GLU A 307 6.83 -9.59 -22.56
CA GLU A 307 6.65 -10.03 -23.95
C GLU A 307 7.42 -9.14 -24.93
N LYS A 308 7.38 -7.81 -24.75
CA LYS A 308 8.14 -6.88 -25.60
C LYS A 308 9.65 -7.01 -25.42
N LEU A 309 10.13 -7.27 -24.19
CA LEU A 309 11.54 -7.52 -23.88
C LEU A 309 12.05 -8.85 -24.41
N CYS A 310 11.19 -9.88 -24.41
CA CYS A 310 11.47 -11.19 -25.02
C CYS A 310 11.15 -11.26 -26.51
N GLY A 311 10.58 -10.22 -27.09
CA GLY A 311 10.23 -10.14 -28.50
C GLY A 311 11.39 -9.62 -29.36
N SER A 312 11.08 -8.66 -30.25
CA SER A 312 12.08 -8.09 -31.16
C SER A 312 12.99 -7.05 -30.48
N THR A 313 14.18 -6.82 -31.05
CA THR A 313 15.13 -5.79 -30.59
C THR A 313 14.53 -4.38 -30.54
N LEU A 314 13.62 -4.05 -31.46
CA LEU A 314 12.92 -2.76 -31.47
C LEU A 314 11.89 -2.67 -30.33
N GLY A 315 11.16 -3.77 -30.08
CA GLY A 315 10.23 -3.88 -28.95
C GLY A 315 10.93 -3.79 -27.60
N ALA A 316 12.08 -4.43 -27.46
CA ALA A 316 12.90 -4.38 -26.25
C ALA A 316 13.36 -2.97 -25.92
N ARG A 317 13.80 -2.18 -26.91
CA ARG A 317 14.16 -0.77 -26.71
C ARG A 317 12.99 0.10 -26.29
N ALA A 318 11.83 -0.08 -26.91
CA ALA A 318 10.63 0.67 -26.56
C ALA A 318 10.18 0.35 -25.13
N ALA A 319 10.19 -0.92 -24.74
CA ALA A 319 9.88 -1.36 -23.37
C ALA A 319 10.89 -0.81 -22.36
N ALA A 320 12.19 -0.86 -22.68
CA ALA A 320 13.25 -0.38 -21.79
C ALA A 320 13.10 1.11 -21.45
N VAL A 321 12.71 1.97 -22.41
CA VAL A 321 12.45 3.40 -22.17
C VAL A 321 11.26 3.64 -21.22
N GLU A 322 10.22 2.83 -21.31
CA GLU A 322 9.07 2.92 -20.39
C GLU A 322 9.42 2.38 -19.00
N ILE A 323 10.17 1.28 -18.93
CA ILE A 323 10.66 0.66 -17.68
C ILE A 323 11.63 1.58 -16.93
N ALA A 324 12.37 2.44 -17.64
CA ALA A 324 13.26 3.44 -17.05
C ALA A 324 12.55 4.43 -16.11
N LYS A 325 11.22 4.58 -16.25
CA LYS A 325 10.41 5.49 -15.43
C LYS A 325 9.94 4.86 -14.11
N LEU A 326 10.17 3.56 -13.92
CA LEU A 326 9.75 2.79 -12.74
C LEU A 326 10.74 2.91 -11.59
N THR A 327 10.32 2.46 -10.41
CA THR A 327 11.20 2.38 -9.24
C THR A 327 12.27 1.29 -9.42
N PRO A 328 13.49 1.44 -8.84
CA PRO A 328 14.55 0.44 -8.99
C PRO A 328 14.14 -0.99 -8.61
N GLY A 329 13.30 -1.15 -7.57
CA GLY A 329 12.79 -2.46 -7.14
C GLY A 329 11.82 -3.11 -8.13
N GLU A 330 11.04 -2.31 -8.89
CA GLU A 330 10.17 -2.84 -9.94
C GLU A 330 10.96 -3.31 -11.17
N VAL A 331 12.04 -2.60 -11.50
CA VAL A 331 12.95 -3.00 -12.59
C VAL A 331 13.65 -4.32 -12.25
N GLU A 332 14.08 -4.51 -11.01
CA GLU A 332 14.66 -5.78 -10.54
C GLU A 332 13.67 -6.95 -10.65
N GLN A 333 12.39 -6.75 -10.31
CA GLN A 333 11.36 -7.78 -10.48
C GLN A 333 11.15 -8.17 -11.94
N ILE A 334 11.17 -7.20 -12.87
CA ILE A 334 11.06 -7.49 -14.31
C ILE A 334 12.30 -8.25 -14.79
N PHE A 335 13.49 -7.85 -14.32
CA PHE A 335 14.75 -8.55 -14.60
C PHE A 335 14.69 -10.02 -14.17
N ASP A 336 14.22 -10.31 -12.95
CA ASP A 336 14.15 -11.68 -12.42
C ASP A 336 13.24 -12.58 -13.25
N VAL A 337 12.10 -12.07 -13.72
CA VAL A 337 11.17 -12.84 -14.55
C VAL A 337 11.76 -13.11 -15.95
N VAL A 338 12.42 -12.12 -16.57
CA VAL A 338 13.11 -12.31 -17.86
C VAL A 338 14.28 -13.29 -17.69
N ALA A 339 15.05 -13.18 -16.61
CA ALA A 339 16.14 -14.09 -16.28
C ALA A 339 15.66 -15.53 -16.06
N ALA A 340 14.53 -15.72 -15.37
CA ALA A 340 13.90 -17.02 -15.19
C ALA A 340 13.47 -17.64 -16.52
N ARG A 341 12.90 -16.85 -17.44
CA ARG A 341 12.51 -17.31 -18.78
C ARG A 341 13.71 -17.73 -19.63
N ILE A 342 14.84 -17.01 -19.54
CA ILE A 342 16.08 -17.39 -20.21
C ILE A 342 16.64 -18.70 -19.65
N ARG A 343 16.63 -18.88 -18.31
CA ARG A 343 17.04 -20.14 -17.67
C ARG A 343 16.14 -21.32 -18.06
N ALA A 344 14.86 -21.06 -18.31
CA ALA A 344 13.89 -22.07 -18.73
C ALA A 344 13.95 -22.40 -20.24
N SER A 345 14.75 -21.67 -21.03
CA SER A 345 14.89 -21.92 -22.46
C SER A 345 15.55 -23.28 -22.73
N THR A 346 14.95 -24.06 -23.63
CA THR A 346 15.39 -25.43 -23.96
C THR A 346 16.58 -25.48 -24.93
N ASP A 347 16.90 -24.37 -25.63
CA ASP A 347 18.06 -24.29 -26.53
C ASP A 347 18.88 -23.03 -26.28
N LEU A 348 20.00 -23.19 -25.57
CA LEU A 348 20.95 -22.12 -25.27
C LEU A 348 22.07 -21.99 -26.32
N LYS A 349 22.07 -22.84 -27.36
CA LYS A 349 23.06 -22.78 -28.45
C LYS A 349 22.77 -21.61 -29.38
N ILE A 350 21.48 -21.30 -29.57
CA ILE A 350 20.98 -20.12 -30.25
C ILE A 350 20.75 -19.03 -29.20
N ARG A 351 20.88 -17.75 -29.57
CA ARG A 351 20.62 -16.62 -28.66
C ARG A 351 19.15 -16.66 -28.20
N PRO A 352 18.85 -16.85 -26.90
CA PRO A 352 17.48 -16.93 -26.40
C PRO A 352 16.74 -15.60 -26.46
N ASP A 353 15.44 -15.71 -26.63
CA ASP A 353 14.48 -14.61 -26.51
C ASP A 353 14.56 -13.99 -25.10
N GLY A 354 14.85 -12.69 -25.03
CA GLY A 354 15.04 -11.95 -23.76
C GLY A 354 16.47 -11.47 -23.49
N ILE A 355 17.51 -12.04 -24.14
CA ILE A 355 18.89 -11.55 -23.99
C ILE A 355 19.04 -10.10 -24.46
N GLU A 356 18.38 -9.74 -25.55
CA GLU A 356 18.36 -8.35 -26.05
C GLU A 356 17.62 -7.41 -25.08
N GLY A 357 16.54 -7.89 -24.47
CA GLY A 357 15.86 -7.18 -23.38
C GLY A 357 16.79 -6.90 -22.20
N LEU A 358 17.53 -7.90 -21.72
CA LEU A 358 18.52 -7.73 -20.65
C LEU A 358 19.64 -6.77 -21.03
N ALA A 359 20.10 -6.82 -22.27
CA ALA A 359 21.11 -5.91 -22.79
C ALA A 359 20.64 -4.45 -22.78
N GLU A 360 19.37 -4.18 -23.16
CA GLU A 360 18.81 -2.83 -23.09
C GLU A 360 18.53 -2.38 -21.64
N LEU A 361 18.07 -3.28 -20.75
CA LEU A 361 17.89 -2.98 -19.32
C LEU A 361 19.23 -2.61 -18.64
N CYS A 362 20.33 -3.30 -18.98
CA CYS A 362 21.67 -3.00 -18.46
C CYS A 362 22.21 -1.63 -18.87
N LYS A 363 21.76 -1.07 -20.00
CA LYS A 363 22.15 0.28 -20.45
C LYS A 363 21.45 1.37 -19.67
N ILE A 364 20.24 1.10 -19.23
CA ILE A 364 19.39 2.06 -18.49
C ILE A 364 19.72 2.02 -17.01
N SER A 365 19.90 0.82 -16.45
CA SER A 365 20.12 0.60 -15.03
C SER A 365 21.47 -0.08 -14.78
N PRO A 366 22.53 0.68 -14.42
CA PRO A 366 23.86 0.13 -14.14
C PRO A 366 23.87 -0.95 -13.03
N ASN A 367 22.92 -0.89 -12.09
CA ASN A 367 22.79 -1.83 -10.98
C ASN A 367 22.49 -3.27 -11.44
N LEU A 368 21.90 -3.45 -12.63
CA LEU A 368 21.55 -4.77 -13.18
C LEU A 368 22.71 -5.44 -13.92
N GLN A 369 23.83 -4.75 -14.12
CA GLN A 369 24.99 -5.28 -14.85
C GLN A 369 25.63 -6.45 -14.09
N THR A 370 25.83 -6.31 -12.77
CA THR A 370 26.41 -7.38 -11.93
C THR A 370 25.49 -8.61 -11.83
N PRO A 371 24.16 -8.47 -11.57
CA PRO A 371 23.21 -9.58 -11.68
C PRO A 371 23.21 -10.28 -13.04
N THR A 372 23.36 -9.55 -14.14
CA THR A 372 23.42 -10.12 -15.49
C THR A 372 24.67 -10.98 -15.70
N VAL A 373 25.83 -10.54 -15.18
CA VAL A 373 27.07 -11.34 -15.24
C VAL A 373 26.92 -12.64 -14.43
N ARG A 374 26.27 -12.59 -13.26
CA ARG A 374 25.96 -13.78 -12.46
C ARG A 374 25.01 -14.74 -13.18
N LEU A 375 23.96 -14.21 -13.80
CA LEU A 375 23.04 -15.00 -14.62
C LEU A 375 23.79 -15.74 -15.74
N LEU A 376 24.70 -15.07 -16.45
CA LEU A 376 25.52 -15.69 -17.49
C LEU A 376 26.45 -16.78 -16.93
N ALA A 377 26.96 -16.61 -15.71
CA ALA A 377 27.81 -17.59 -15.04
C ALA A 377 27.02 -18.85 -14.62
N ASP A 378 25.74 -18.70 -14.26
CA ASP A 378 24.87 -19.80 -13.83
C ASP A 378 24.39 -20.69 -14.99
N LEU A 379 24.51 -20.24 -16.25
CA LEU A 379 24.02 -20.99 -17.41
C LEU A 379 24.93 -22.20 -17.72
N PRO A 380 24.36 -23.35 -18.14
CA PRO A 380 25.12 -24.56 -18.38
C PRO A 380 26.08 -24.39 -19.56
N THR A 381 27.39 -24.41 -19.27
CA THR A 381 28.47 -24.14 -20.22
C THR A 381 28.54 -25.13 -21.39
N GLY A 382 28.05 -26.36 -21.22
CA GLY A 382 28.01 -27.39 -22.27
C GLY A 382 26.99 -27.14 -23.39
N GLN A 383 26.00 -26.26 -23.16
CA GLN A 383 24.96 -25.93 -24.16
C GLN A 383 24.96 -24.46 -24.58
N LEU A 384 25.92 -23.67 -24.08
CA LEU A 384 25.97 -22.23 -24.29
C LEU A 384 26.52 -21.87 -25.68
N GLY A 385 25.79 -21.05 -26.43
CA GLY A 385 26.23 -20.56 -27.74
C GLY A 385 27.33 -19.47 -27.65
N PRO A 386 28.02 -19.18 -28.77
CA PRO A 386 29.06 -18.14 -28.82
C PRO A 386 28.54 -16.73 -28.51
N TRP A 387 27.23 -16.52 -28.59
CA TRP A 387 26.56 -15.26 -28.27
C TRP A 387 26.81 -14.81 -26.82
N ALA A 388 27.03 -15.73 -25.87
CA ALA A 388 27.20 -15.42 -24.47
C ALA A 388 28.53 -14.70 -24.18
N ALA A 389 29.56 -14.93 -25.01
CA ALA A 389 30.88 -14.31 -24.86
C ALA A 389 31.05 -13.00 -25.66
N THR A 390 30.05 -12.62 -26.46
CA THR A 390 30.16 -11.51 -27.43
C THR A 390 29.08 -10.45 -27.24
N GLY A 391 29.44 -9.16 -27.42
CA GLY A 391 28.49 -8.04 -27.41
C GLY A 391 28.31 -7.33 -26.07
N TRP A 392 28.60 -8.01 -24.96
CA TRP A 392 28.46 -7.47 -23.60
C TRP A 392 29.51 -6.40 -23.22
N GLU A 393 30.68 -6.41 -23.87
CA GLU A 393 31.76 -5.44 -23.62
C GLU A 393 31.36 -3.99 -23.90
N LYS A 394 30.37 -3.78 -24.79
CA LYS A 394 29.81 -2.46 -25.11
C LYS A 394 28.67 -2.04 -24.17
N ILE A 395 28.15 -2.98 -23.38
CA ILE A 395 26.96 -2.81 -22.53
C ILE A 395 27.37 -2.60 -21.07
N PHE A 396 28.33 -3.38 -20.58
CA PHE A 396 28.85 -3.20 -19.21
C PHE A 396 29.68 -1.93 -19.14
N THR A 397 29.25 -0.99 -18.32
CA THR A 397 29.94 0.28 -18.07
C THR A 397 30.63 0.28 -16.71
N SER A 398 30.08 -0.45 -15.73
CA SER A 398 30.64 -0.54 -14.37
C SER A 398 31.98 -1.30 -14.34
N THR A 399 32.89 -0.83 -13.48
CA THR A 399 34.23 -1.43 -13.30
C THR A 399 34.15 -2.84 -12.73
N GLU A 400 33.20 -3.10 -11.85
CA GLU A 400 32.97 -4.41 -11.22
C GLU A 400 32.42 -5.43 -12.23
N ALA A 401 31.36 -5.12 -12.97
CA ALA A 401 30.77 -6.04 -13.96
C ALA A 401 31.75 -6.35 -15.09
N LYS A 402 32.54 -5.37 -15.56
CA LYS A 402 33.62 -5.60 -16.54
C LYS A 402 34.66 -6.59 -16.03
N ARG A 403 35.07 -6.46 -14.76
CA ARG A 403 36.07 -7.33 -14.14
C ARG A 403 35.54 -8.75 -13.95
N GLU A 404 34.29 -8.90 -13.50
CA GLU A 404 33.66 -10.22 -13.33
C GLU A 404 33.41 -10.91 -14.67
N PHE A 405 32.94 -10.17 -15.68
CA PHE A 405 32.74 -10.73 -17.02
C PHE A 405 34.05 -11.15 -17.69
N ALA A 406 35.13 -10.38 -17.51
CA ALA A 406 36.46 -10.75 -18.02
C ALA A 406 36.96 -12.06 -17.40
N LYS A 407 36.79 -12.24 -16.08
CA LYS A 407 37.11 -13.52 -15.40
C LYS A 407 36.27 -14.68 -15.93
N LEU A 408 34.97 -14.45 -16.17
CA LEU A 408 34.07 -15.45 -16.71
C LEU A 408 34.50 -15.89 -18.13
N LYS A 409 34.88 -14.92 -18.97
CA LYS A 409 35.40 -15.15 -20.32
C LYS A 409 36.72 -15.93 -20.31
N GLU A 410 37.63 -15.63 -19.38
CA GLU A 410 38.86 -16.43 -19.18
C GLU A 410 38.56 -17.88 -18.76
N GLY A 411 37.51 -18.10 -17.95
CA GLY A 411 37.01 -19.42 -17.60
C GLY A 411 36.49 -20.17 -18.82
N TRP A 412 35.66 -19.52 -19.64
CA TRP A 412 35.12 -20.10 -20.87
C TRP A 412 36.18 -20.38 -21.94
N ALA A 413 37.24 -19.57 -22.03
CA ALA A 413 38.35 -19.80 -22.95
C ALA A 413 39.19 -21.07 -22.65
N LYS A 414 39.05 -21.62 -21.43
CA LYS A 414 39.74 -22.85 -20.99
C LYS A 414 38.87 -24.11 -21.09
N LEU A 415 37.61 -24.00 -21.52
CA LEU A 415 36.70 -25.13 -21.66
C LEU A 415 36.97 -25.89 -22.97
N ASP A 416 37.25 -27.20 -22.88
CA ASP A 416 37.45 -28.08 -24.04
C ASP A 416 36.14 -28.71 -24.55
N GLU A 417 35.08 -28.71 -23.73
CA GLU A 417 33.79 -29.34 -24.04
C GLU A 417 32.93 -28.54 -25.04
N ASN A 418 33.15 -27.23 -25.17
CA ASN A 418 32.37 -26.34 -26.04
C ASN A 418 33.27 -25.42 -26.89
N LYS A 419 33.78 -25.96 -28.01
CA LYS A 419 34.69 -25.27 -28.93
C LYS A 419 34.15 -23.94 -29.49
N PRO A 420 32.85 -23.80 -29.87
CA PRO A 420 32.29 -22.52 -30.29
C PRO A 420 32.38 -21.42 -29.23
N LEU A 421 32.06 -21.74 -27.97
CA LEU A 421 32.15 -20.79 -26.86
C LEU A 421 33.62 -20.45 -26.53
N GLN A 422 34.50 -21.46 -26.54
CA GLN A 422 35.93 -21.30 -26.31
C GLN A 422 36.57 -20.32 -27.32
N LEU A 423 36.23 -20.44 -28.61
CA LEU A 423 36.71 -19.56 -29.66
C LEU A 423 36.17 -18.13 -29.52
N ALA A 424 34.88 -17.98 -29.17
CA ALA A 424 34.26 -16.67 -28.94
C ALA A 424 34.82 -15.96 -27.69
N ALA A 425 35.25 -16.72 -26.68
CA ALA A 425 35.88 -16.22 -25.47
C ALA A 425 37.38 -15.85 -25.65
N GLY A 426 37.99 -16.15 -26.80
CA GLY A 426 39.39 -15.82 -27.11
C GLY A 426 40.39 -16.97 -26.98
N GLY A 427 39.91 -18.22 -26.91
CA GLY A 427 40.76 -19.42 -26.90
C GLY A 427 41.57 -19.57 -28.21
N ARG A 428 42.89 -19.78 -28.08
CA ARG A 428 43.78 -20.02 -29.23
C ARG A 428 43.46 -21.38 -29.87
N LYS A 429 43.17 -21.38 -31.18
CA LYS A 429 43.16 -22.58 -32.02
C LYS A 429 44.53 -23.30 -31.88
N ARG A 430 44.58 -24.48 -31.27
CA ARG A 430 45.69 -25.43 -31.52
C ARG A 430 45.63 -25.79 -33.01
N ARG A 431 46.45 -25.14 -33.84
CA ARG A 431 46.75 -25.59 -35.21
C ARG A 431 47.44 -26.95 -35.08
N GLY A 432 46.68 -28.03 -35.28
CA GLY A 432 47.24 -29.35 -35.54
C GLY A 432 47.69 -29.41 -36.99
N GLY A 433 48.95 -29.80 -37.19
CA GLY A 433 49.49 -30.24 -38.47
C GLY A 433 49.17 -31.70 -38.75
#